data_AF-A0A4Q4C1M3-F1
#
_entry.id   AF-A0A4Q4C1M3-F1
#
_cell.length_a   1.000
_cell.length_b   1.000
_cell.length_c   1.000
_cell.angle_alpha   90.00
_cell.angle_beta   90.00
_cell.angle_gamma   90.00
#
_symmetry.space_group_name_H-M   'P 1'
#
loop_
_entity.id
_entity.type
_entity.pdbx_description
1 polymer ?
#
loop_
_entity_poly.entity_id
_entity_poly.type
_entity_poly.pdbx_seq_one_letter_code
_entity_poly.pdbx_strand_id
1 'polypeptide(L)'
;MQDKPDLAALIASRICHDLISPIGAIGNGVELMAMEPGGVRPEMALISESVANANARIRFFRICFGQASNDQRISRSEVASILGDLTRGGRLAYAWTSPTDLSRREVRLVFLLLQCLESALAYGGKVSVTRGETGWQVQAEAPRLKVDPSLWEVLTEPRAPAEIGAAQVHFALVPEELARQGRRLVTEIGDTTIRLTF
;
A
#
# COMPACT_ATOMS: atom_id res chain seq x y z
N MET A 1 -10.94 -5.31 -29.06
CA MET A 1 -11.59 -4.55 -27.97
C MET A 1 -11.02 -5.14 -26.70
N GLN A 2 -10.14 -4.42 -26.01
CA GLN A 2 -9.55 -4.91 -24.76
C GLN A 2 -10.65 -4.77 -23.70
N ASP A 3 -11.16 -5.89 -23.18
CA ASP A 3 -12.16 -5.86 -22.12
C ASP A 3 -11.58 -5.06 -20.93
N LYS A 4 -12.38 -4.13 -20.41
CA LYS A 4 -11.98 -3.36 -19.22
C LYS A 4 -11.69 -4.37 -18.10
N PRO A 5 -10.52 -4.33 -17.44
CA PRO A 5 -10.19 -5.28 -16.39
C PRO A 5 -11.26 -5.23 -15.29
N ASP A 6 -11.70 -6.40 -14.83
CA ASP A 6 -12.63 -6.49 -13.70
C ASP A 6 -11.89 -6.08 -12.41
N LEU A 7 -11.86 -4.78 -12.16
CA LEU A 7 -11.17 -4.20 -11.00
C LEU A 7 -11.70 -4.75 -9.69
N ALA A 8 -12.99 -5.11 -9.61
CA ALA A 8 -13.56 -5.67 -8.39
C ALA A 8 -12.99 -7.07 -8.12
N ALA A 9 -12.92 -7.93 -9.13
CA ALA A 9 -12.31 -9.25 -9.01
C ALA A 9 -10.81 -9.17 -8.72
N LEU A 10 -10.08 -8.23 -9.34
CA LEU A 10 -8.66 -8.02 -9.08
C LEU A 10 -8.39 -7.51 -7.65
N ILE A 11 -9.20 -6.57 -7.15
CA ILE A 11 -9.12 -6.10 -5.76
C ILE A 11 -9.40 -7.24 -4.78
N ALA A 12 -10.46 -8.01 -5.01
CA ALA A 12 -10.80 -9.15 -4.16
C ALA A 12 -9.65 -10.17 -4.12
N SER A 13 -9.10 -10.50 -5.29
CA SER A 13 -7.96 -11.41 -5.41
C SER A 13 -6.73 -10.87 -4.67
N ARG A 14 -6.45 -9.57 -4.77
CA ARG A 14 -5.33 -8.92 -4.08
C ARG A 14 -5.48 -8.98 -2.56
N ILE A 15 -6.66 -8.66 -2.05
CA ILE A 15 -6.96 -8.71 -0.60
C ILE A 15 -6.79 -10.14 -0.08
N CYS A 16 -7.36 -11.13 -0.78
CA CYS A 16 -7.25 -12.53 -0.39
C CYS A 16 -5.79 -13.00 -0.38
N HIS A 17 -5.03 -12.69 -1.43
CA HIS A 17 -3.62 -13.06 -1.54
C HIS A 17 -2.78 -12.48 -0.39
N ASP A 18 -2.91 -11.18 -0.10
CA ASP A 18 -2.06 -10.54 0.90
C ASP A 18 -2.40 -10.93 2.33
N LEU A 19 -3.63 -11.39 2.58
CA LEU A 19 -4.08 -11.85 3.90
C LEU A 19 -3.87 -13.34 4.13
N ILE A 20 -3.71 -14.17 3.09
CA ILE A 20 -3.62 -15.63 3.27
C ILE A 20 -2.39 -16.03 4.09
N SER A 21 -1.26 -15.37 3.87
CA SER A 21 0.00 -15.68 4.55
C SER A 21 -0.05 -15.44 6.06
N PRO A 22 -0.40 -14.22 6.55
CA PRO A 22 -0.48 -14.00 7.99
C PRO A 22 -1.61 -14.81 8.66
N ILE A 23 -2.72 -15.08 7.97
CA ILE A 23 -3.78 -15.95 8.50
C ILE A 23 -3.30 -17.40 8.64
N GLY A 24 -2.59 -17.93 7.64
CA GLY A 24 -2.01 -19.27 7.68
C GLY A 24 -0.97 -19.41 8.81
N ALA A 25 -0.13 -18.39 9.02
CA ALA A 25 0.85 -18.38 10.10
C ALA A 25 0.20 -18.42 11.50
N ILE A 26 -0.96 -17.77 11.69
CA ILE A 26 -1.75 -17.86 12.92
C ILE A 26 -2.24 -19.30 13.12
N GLY A 27 -2.79 -19.93 12.08
CA GLY A 27 -3.27 -21.32 12.14
C GLY A 27 -2.15 -22.28 12.55
N ASN A 28 -0.99 -22.19 11.89
CA ASN A 28 0.17 -23.02 12.20
C ASN A 28 0.63 -22.83 13.66
N GLY A 29 0.65 -21.59 14.16
CA GLY A 29 1.02 -21.32 15.55
C GLY A 29 0.04 -21.96 16.55
N VAL A 30 -1.26 -21.90 16.27
CA VAL A 30 -2.29 -22.52 17.13
C VAL A 30 -2.17 -24.05 17.12
N GLU A 31 -1.91 -24.65 15.96
CA GLU A 31 -1.69 -26.10 15.84
C GLU A 31 -0.49 -26.57 16.65
N LEU A 32 0.64 -25.85 16.57
CA LEU A 32 1.85 -26.14 17.35
C LEU A 32 1.58 -26.08 18.86
N MET A 33 0.81 -25.09 19.33
CA MET A 33 0.43 -24.98 20.74
C MET A 33 -0.45 -26.13 21.23
N ALA A 34 -1.25 -26.72 20.35
CA ALA A 34 -2.10 -27.86 20.69
C ALA A 34 -1.30 -29.17 20.83
N MET A 35 -0.14 -29.27 20.16
CA MET A 35 0.72 -30.46 20.21
C MET A 35 1.55 -30.56 21.50
N GLU A 36 1.90 -29.43 22.13
CA GLU A 36 2.69 -29.41 23.38
C GLU A 36 2.02 -28.59 24.50
N PRO A 37 1.09 -29.19 25.27
CA PRO A 37 0.47 -28.53 26.41
C PRO A 37 1.50 -28.25 27.52
N GLY A 38 1.85 -26.96 27.72
CA GLY A 38 2.62 -26.49 28.89
C GLY A 38 4.07 -26.09 28.66
N GLY A 39 4.56 -26.08 27.41
CA GLY A 39 5.90 -25.61 27.05
C GLY A 39 6.09 -24.09 27.04
N VAL A 40 7.35 -23.65 26.90
CA VAL A 40 7.69 -22.25 26.54
C VAL A 40 6.97 -21.92 25.23
N ARG A 41 6.40 -20.71 25.11
CA ARG A 41 5.45 -20.36 24.03
C ARG A 41 6.02 -19.41 22.97
N PRO A 42 7.13 -19.70 22.26
CA PRO A 42 7.57 -18.87 21.14
C PRO A 42 6.49 -18.79 20.03
N GLU A 43 5.60 -19.79 19.93
CA GLU A 43 4.45 -19.81 19.04
C GLU A 43 3.49 -18.65 19.34
N MET A 44 3.31 -18.27 20.61
CA MET A 44 2.47 -17.11 20.98
C MET A 44 3.03 -15.80 20.44
N ALA A 45 4.35 -15.67 20.34
CA ALA A 45 4.98 -14.50 19.73
C ALA A 45 4.74 -14.48 18.20
N LEU A 46 4.90 -15.62 17.52
CA LEU A 46 4.60 -15.77 16.09
C LEU A 46 3.13 -15.49 15.75
N ILE A 47 2.20 -15.99 16.57
CA ILE A 47 0.76 -15.72 16.44
C ILE A 47 0.52 -14.22 16.61
N SER A 48 1.08 -13.60 17.66
CA SER A 48 0.87 -12.17 17.95
C SER A 48 1.40 -11.29 16.82
N GLU A 49 2.57 -11.61 16.27
CA GLU A 49 3.15 -10.91 15.13
C GLU A 49 2.28 -11.06 13.87
N SER A 50 1.82 -12.28 13.60
CA SER A 50 0.95 -12.58 12.44
C SER A 50 -0.40 -11.87 12.54
N VAL A 51 -1.01 -11.83 13.74
CA VAL A 51 -2.23 -11.05 14.01
C VAL A 51 -2.00 -9.56 13.78
N ALA A 52 -0.89 -9.01 14.29
CA ALA A 52 -0.55 -7.60 14.08
C ALA A 52 -0.37 -7.29 12.58
N ASN A 53 0.30 -8.18 11.84
CA ASN A 53 0.55 -8.08 10.42
C ASN A 53 -0.73 -8.15 9.57
N ALA A 54 -1.67 -9.06 9.90
CA ALA A 54 -2.99 -9.14 9.29
C ALA A 54 -3.83 -7.87 9.58
N ASN A 55 -3.86 -7.42 10.83
CA ASN A 55 -4.60 -6.21 11.23
C ASN A 55 -4.05 -4.95 10.55
N ALA A 56 -2.75 -4.83 10.38
CA ALA A 56 -2.12 -3.73 9.63
C ALA A 56 -2.59 -3.72 8.17
N ARG A 57 -2.57 -4.87 7.48
CA ARG A 57 -3.08 -5.03 6.11
C ARG A 57 -4.56 -4.69 5.98
N ILE A 58 -5.40 -5.19 6.89
CA ILE A 58 -6.83 -4.87 6.88
C ILE A 58 -7.05 -3.37 7.01
N ARG A 59 -6.39 -2.69 7.96
CA ARG A 59 -6.50 -1.25 8.12
C ARG A 59 -6.03 -0.50 6.86
N PHE A 60 -4.92 -0.92 6.26
CA PHE A 60 -4.42 -0.35 5.02
C PHE A 60 -5.40 -0.52 3.84
N PHE A 61 -5.88 -1.74 3.61
CA PHE A 61 -6.86 -2.02 2.54
C PHE A 61 -8.19 -1.30 2.76
N ARG A 62 -8.61 -1.10 4.01
CA ARG A 62 -9.80 -0.26 4.30
C ARG A 62 -9.61 1.18 3.83
N ILE A 63 -8.40 1.73 3.85
CA ILE A 63 -8.14 3.07 3.31
C ILE A 63 -8.08 3.02 1.77
N CYS A 64 -7.33 2.08 1.19
CA CYS A 64 -7.12 1.94 -0.25
C CYS A 64 -8.40 1.63 -1.03
N PHE A 65 -9.16 0.63 -0.57
CA PHE A 65 -10.26 0.00 -1.32
C PHE A 65 -11.63 0.19 -0.66
N GLY A 66 -11.66 0.56 0.62
CA GLY A 66 -12.90 0.78 1.35
C GLY A 66 -13.61 2.08 0.94
N GLN A 67 -14.93 2.11 1.11
CA GLN A 67 -15.75 3.32 0.92
C GLN A 67 -15.24 4.49 1.79
N ALA A 68 -15.23 5.68 1.21
CA ALA A 68 -14.91 6.93 1.92
C ALA A 68 -15.80 8.06 1.40
N SER A 69 -16.45 8.77 2.32
CA SER A 69 -17.22 9.97 1.99
C SER A 69 -16.29 11.18 1.87
N ASN A 70 -16.79 12.26 1.26
CA ASN A 70 -16.01 13.49 1.03
C ASN A 70 -15.54 14.15 2.33
N ASP A 71 -16.39 14.14 3.35
CA ASP A 71 -16.10 14.80 4.64
C ASP A 71 -15.37 13.88 5.62
N GLN A 72 -15.04 12.65 5.21
CA GLN A 72 -14.39 11.72 6.11
C GLN A 72 -12.94 12.12 6.35
N ARG A 73 -12.61 12.25 7.63
CA ARG A 73 -11.28 12.60 8.12
C ARG A 73 -10.54 11.40 8.69
N ILE A 74 -9.22 11.47 8.68
CA ILE A 74 -8.32 10.50 9.31
C ILE A 74 -7.18 11.24 10.00
N SER A 75 -6.80 10.76 11.19
CA SER A 75 -5.70 11.36 11.94
C SER A 75 -4.34 10.96 11.38
N ARG A 76 -3.38 11.88 11.43
CA ARG A 76 -1.97 11.59 11.07
C ARG A 76 -1.39 10.45 11.90
N SER A 77 -1.76 10.34 13.18
CA SER A 77 -1.30 9.26 14.07
C SER A 77 -1.81 7.89 13.61
N GLU A 78 -3.05 7.81 13.14
CA GLU A 78 -3.59 6.57 12.56
C GLU A 78 -2.84 6.19 11.28
N VAL A 79 -2.58 7.15 10.38
CA VAL A 79 -1.78 6.92 9.17
C VAL A 79 -0.39 6.41 9.51
N ALA A 80 0.32 7.09 10.41
CA ALA A 80 1.66 6.71 10.83
C ALA A 80 1.68 5.32 11.51
N SER A 81 0.68 5.00 12.33
CA SER A 81 0.55 3.67 12.94
C SER A 81 0.35 2.58 11.88
N ILE A 82 -0.54 2.78 10.91
CA ILE A 82 -0.78 1.79 9.84
C ILE A 82 0.51 1.53 9.06
N LEU A 83 1.20 2.59 8.62
CA LEU A 83 2.43 2.46 7.84
C LEU A 83 3.55 1.82 8.67
N GLY A 84 3.72 2.22 9.94
CA GLY A 84 4.73 1.64 10.83
C GLY A 84 4.49 0.16 11.11
N ASP A 85 3.24 -0.26 11.27
CA ASP A 85 2.89 -1.66 11.50
C ASP A 85 3.08 -2.52 10.24
N LEU A 86 2.84 -1.96 9.05
CA LEU A 86 3.09 -2.66 7.78
C LEU A 86 4.57 -2.92 7.51
N THR A 87 5.43 -1.97 7.86
CA THR A 87 6.87 -2.05 7.58
C THR A 87 7.70 -2.62 8.73
N ARG A 88 7.06 -3.03 9.82
CA ARG A 88 7.76 -3.57 10.99
C ARG A 88 8.60 -4.79 10.59
N GLY A 89 9.91 -4.72 10.85
CA GLY A 89 10.86 -5.79 10.48
C GLY A 89 11.11 -5.94 8.96
N GLY A 90 10.55 -5.05 8.14
CA GLY A 90 10.69 -5.07 6.69
C GLY A 90 11.88 -4.27 6.18
N ARG A 91 12.11 -4.34 4.86
CA ARG A 91 13.17 -3.58 4.16
C ARG A 91 12.73 -2.18 3.69
N LEU A 92 11.46 -1.84 3.91
CA LEU A 92 10.88 -0.56 3.57
C LEU A 92 10.71 0.26 4.84
N ALA A 93 10.85 1.58 4.73
CA ALA A 93 10.55 2.50 5.81
C ALA A 93 9.78 3.71 5.29
N TYR A 94 8.75 4.11 6.04
CA TYR A 94 7.93 5.28 5.74
C TYR A 94 8.25 6.42 6.70
N ALA A 95 8.47 7.61 6.15
CA ALA A 95 8.50 8.87 6.89
C ALA A 95 7.32 9.73 6.45
N TRP A 96 6.53 10.26 7.40
CA TRP A 96 5.31 10.98 7.10
C TRP A 96 5.26 12.35 7.80
N THR A 97 5.08 13.41 7.01
CA THR A 97 4.99 14.80 7.49
C THR A 97 3.74 15.47 6.93
N SER A 98 2.81 15.83 7.81
CA SER A 98 1.54 16.49 7.43
C SER A 98 0.90 17.22 8.60
N PRO A 99 -0.18 17.99 8.38
CA PRO A 99 -1.13 18.37 9.43
C PRO A 99 -1.68 17.15 10.18
N THR A 100 -2.23 17.38 11.37
CA THR A 100 -2.74 16.31 12.26
C THR A 100 -4.02 15.66 11.76
N ASP A 101 -4.83 16.40 11.01
CA ASP A 101 -6.12 15.96 10.50
C ASP A 101 -6.13 16.02 8.96
N LEU A 102 -6.52 14.91 8.32
CA LEU A 102 -6.33 14.69 6.89
C LEU A 102 -7.61 14.22 6.21
N SER A 103 -7.77 14.52 4.92
CA SER A 103 -8.86 13.95 4.13
C SER A 103 -8.57 12.48 3.88
N ARG A 104 -9.53 11.60 4.20
CA ARG A 104 -9.38 10.16 3.94
C ARG A 104 -9.23 9.86 2.43
N ARG A 105 -9.85 10.67 1.57
CA ARG A 105 -9.70 10.53 0.10
C ARG A 105 -8.29 10.85 -0.35
N GLU A 106 -7.69 11.92 0.15
CA GLU A 106 -6.29 12.26 -0.18
C GLU A 106 -5.34 11.16 0.30
N VAL A 107 -5.53 10.67 1.53
CA VAL A 107 -4.72 9.57 2.08
C VAL A 107 -4.90 8.27 1.28
N ARG A 108 -6.11 7.96 0.78
CA ARG A 108 -6.33 6.83 -0.14
C ARG A 108 -5.42 6.96 -1.36
N LEU A 109 -5.41 8.12 -2.01
CA LEU A 109 -4.57 8.34 -3.19
C LEU A 109 -3.08 8.16 -2.85
N VAL A 110 -2.61 8.72 -1.73
CA VAL A 110 -1.25 8.48 -1.25
C VAL A 110 -1.00 6.98 -1.08
N PHE A 111 -1.86 6.23 -0.41
CA PHE A 111 -1.65 4.80 -0.16
C PHE A 111 -1.66 3.95 -1.43
N LEU A 112 -2.46 4.32 -2.45
CA LEU A 112 -2.40 3.68 -3.77
C LEU A 112 -1.05 3.95 -4.44
N LEU A 113 -0.53 5.19 -4.35
CA LEU A 113 0.79 5.54 -4.87
C LEU A 113 1.92 4.85 -4.09
N LEU A 114 1.78 4.66 -2.77
CA LEU A 114 2.73 3.87 -1.99
C LEU A 114 2.84 2.45 -2.54
N GLN A 115 1.74 1.79 -2.88
CA GLN A 115 1.78 0.45 -3.48
C GLN A 115 2.49 0.45 -4.85
N CYS A 116 2.30 1.50 -5.67
CA CYS A 116 3.04 1.66 -6.92
C CYS A 116 4.55 1.76 -6.64
N LEU A 117 4.95 2.55 -5.66
CA LEU A 117 6.35 2.71 -5.26
C LEU A 117 6.94 1.42 -4.68
N GLU A 118 6.19 0.69 -3.85
CA GLU A 118 6.62 -0.61 -3.32
C GLU A 118 6.98 -1.60 -4.43
N SER A 119 6.26 -1.59 -5.56
CA SER A 119 6.58 -2.43 -6.72
C SER A 119 7.95 -2.08 -7.34
N ALA A 120 8.34 -0.80 -7.29
CA ALA A 120 9.64 -0.32 -7.75
C ALA A 120 10.75 -0.52 -6.71
N LEU A 121 10.41 -0.65 -5.43
CA LEU A 121 11.33 -0.84 -4.31
C LEU A 121 11.49 -2.32 -3.93
N ALA A 122 11.55 -3.21 -4.93
CA ALA A 122 11.63 -4.67 -4.74
C ALA A 122 12.81 -5.13 -3.86
N TYR A 123 13.84 -4.30 -3.70
CA TYR A 123 15.02 -4.57 -2.89
C TYR A 123 15.05 -3.83 -1.54
N GLY A 124 13.95 -3.16 -1.18
CA GLY A 124 13.88 -2.26 -0.03
C GLY A 124 14.15 -0.80 -0.41
N GLY A 125 14.00 0.10 0.55
CA GLY A 125 14.14 1.53 0.33
C GLY A 125 13.44 2.38 1.39
N LYS A 126 13.49 3.69 1.20
CA LYS A 126 12.81 4.66 2.06
C LYS A 126 11.80 5.44 1.24
N VAL A 127 10.64 5.69 1.82
CA VAL A 127 9.62 6.55 1.21
C VAL A 127 9.29 7.67 2.18
N SER A 128 9.43 8.91 1.73
CA SER A 128 9.01 10.10 2.45
C SER A 128 7.73 10.67 1.82
N VAL A 129 6.75 10.97 2.68
CA VAL A 129 5.49 11.60 2.30
C VAL A 129 5.38 12.93 3.02
N THR A 130 5.18 14.00 2.25
CA THR A 130 5.01 15.34 2.78
C THR A 130 3.74 15.97 2.22
N ARG A 131 2.88 16.51 3.08
CA ARG A 131 1.81 17.44 2.69
C ARG A 131 2.29 18.86 2.88
N GLY A 132 2.70 19.51 1.79
CA GLY A 132 3.04 20.93 1.76
C GLY A 132 1.79 21.80 1.53
N GLU A 133 1.98 23.10 1.34
CA GLU A 133 0.87 24.03 1.03
C GLU A 133 0.26 23.74 -0.35
N THR A 134 1.11 23.48 -1.34
CA THR A 134 0.73 23.34 -2.75
C THR A 134 0.19 21.95 -3.13
N GLY A 135 0.47 20.92 -2.34
CA GLY A 135 0.05 19.56 -2.66
C GLY A 135 0.71 18.50 -1.80
N TRP A 136 0.52 17.25 -2.22
CA TRP A 136 1.25 16.10 -1.70
C TRP A 136 2.52 15.88 -2.50
N GLN A 137 3.59 15.50 -1.81
CA GLN A 137 4.82 15.00 -2.39
C GLN A 137 5.13 13.63 -1.77
N VAL A 138 5.32 12.63 -2.61
CA VAL A 138 5.76 11.30 -2.22
C VAL A 138 7.08 11.01 -2.93
N GLN A 139 8.14 10.75 -2.17
CA GLN A 139 9.46 10.47 -2.71
C GLN A 139 9.95 9.12 -2.21
N ALA A 140 10.30 8.23 -3.14
CA ALA A 140 10.98 6.98 -2.85
C ALA A 140 12.47 7.08 -3.18
N GLU A 141 13.30 6.39 -2.41
CA GLU A 141 14.74 6.28 -2.60
C GLU A 141 15.21 4.85 -2.34
N ALA A 142 16.00 4.30 -3.26
CA ALA A 142 16.67 3.02 -3.09
C ALA A 142 17.98 2.95 -3.89
N PRO A 143 18.96 2.13 -3.48
CA PRO A 143 20.18 1.89 -4.26
C PRO A 143 19.91 1.29 -5.64
N ARG A 144 18.77 0.59 -5.80
CA ARG A 144 18.34 -0.01 -7.05
C ARG A 144 16.83 0.00 -7.15
N LEU A 145 16.30 0.55 -8.24
CA LEU A 145 14.89 0.53 -8.57
C LEU A 145 14.56 -0.60 -9.57
N LYS A 146 13.34 -1.14 -9.46
CA LYS A 146 12.76 -2.09 -10.42
C LYS A 146 11.51 -1.47 -11.06
N VAL A 147 11.71 -0.52 -11.98
CA VAL A 147 10.61 0.14 -12.67
C VAL A 147 10.18 -0.69 -13.87
N ASP A 148 8.90 -1.01 -13.96
CA ASP A 148 8.27 -1.57 -15.16
C ASP A 148 7.62 -0.42 -15.94
N PRO A 149 8.19 0.01 -17.08
CA PRO A 149 7.66 1.16 -17.82
C PRO A 149 6.19 1.02 -18.19
N SER A 150 5.73 -0.19 -18.51
CA SER A 150 4.35 -0.43 -18.95
C SER A 150 3.34 -0.13 -17.84
N LEU A 151 3.65 -0.50 -16.58
CA LEU A 151 2.78 -0.22 -15.44
C LEU A 151 2.80 1.26 -15.05
N TRP A 152 3.98 1.88 -15.08
CA TRP A 152 4.15 3.28 -14.68
C TRP A 152 3.53 4.25 -15.69
N GLU A 153 3.52 3.92 -16.97
CA GLU A 153 2.84 4.69 -18.02
C GLU A 153 1.32 4.80 -17.77
N VAL A 154 0.70 3.78 -17.16
CA VAL A 154 -0.74 3.79 -16.80
C VAL A 154 -1.10 4.94 -15.86
N LEU A 155 -0.17 5.38 -15.01
CA LEU A 155 -0.42 6.46 -14.05
C LEU A 155 -0.68 7.81 -14.72
N THR A 156 -0.07 8.03 -15.89
CA THR A 156 -0.22 9.25 -16.69
C THR A 156 -1.16 9.06 -17.87
N GLU A 157 -1.15 7.87 -18.49
CA GLU A 157 -1.96 7.50 -19.64
C GLU A 157 -2.85 6.30 -19.29
N PRO A 158 -4.07 6.53 -18.76
CA PRO A 158 -4.91 5.45 -18.22
C PRO A 158 -5.42 4.44 -19.26
N ARG A 159 -5.17 4.72 -20.55
CA ARG A 159 -5.49 3.85 -21.69
C ARG A 159 -4.27 3.09 -22.21
N ALA A 160 -3.11 3.19 -21.54
CA ALA A 160 -1.91 2.46 -21.90
C ALA A 160 -2.19 0.94 -21.90
N PRO A 161 -1.66 0.19 -22.89
CA PRO A 161 -1.92 -1.23 -23.03
C PRO A 161 -1.05 -2.04 -22.06
N ALA A 162 -1.28 -1.89 -20.75
CA ALA A 162 -0.62 -2.70 -19.73
C ALA A 162 -1.53 -3.85 -19.27
N GLU A 163 -0.98 -5.05 -19.16
CA GLU A 163 -1.68 -6.17 -18.55
C GLU A 163 -1.62 -6.05 -17.02
N ILE A 164 -2.75 -5.70 -16.41
CA ILE A 164 -2.84 -5.46 -14.97
C ILE A 164 -3.45 -6.68 -14.27
N GLY A 165 -2.61 -7.40 -13.54
CA GLY A 165 -3.05 -8.46 -12.63
C GLY A 165 -3.41 -7.94 -11.23
N ALA A 166 -3.85 -8.85 -10.36
CA ALA A 166 -4.26 -8.50 -8.99
C ALA A 166 -3.12 -7.84 -8.19
N ALA A 167 -1.88 -8.30 -8.38
CA ALA A 167 -0.71 -7.72 -7.73
C ALA A 167 -0.47 -6.26 -8.15
N GLN A 168 -0.85 -5.86 -9.36
CA GLN A 168 -0.65 -4.52 -9.94
C GLN A 168 -1.92 -3.67 -9.96
N VAL A 169 -3.04 -4.12 -9.40
CA VAL A 169 -4.34 -3.45 -9.50
C VAL A 169 -4.31 -1.98 -9.06
N HIS A 170 -3.43 -1.62 -8.12
CA HIS A 170 -3.25 -0.25 -7.68
C HIS A 170 -2.84 0.72 -8.81
N PHE A 171 -2.10 0.27 -9.82
CA PHE A 171 -1.77 1.09 -11.00
C PHE A 171 -3.02 1.48 -11.79
N ALA A 172 -4.02 0.60 -11.90
CA ALA A 172 -5.30 0.92 -12.53
C ALA A 172 -6.18 1.85 -11.67
N LEU A 173 -6.06 1.76 -10.34
CA LEU A 173 -6.89 2.51 -9.41
C LEU A 173 -6.44 3.97 -9.22
N VAL A 174 -5.14 4.24 -9.35
CA VAL A 174 -4.59 5.60 -9.18
C VAL A 174 -5.24 6.59 -10.17
N PRO A 175 -5.31 6.33 -11.49
CA PRO A 175 -5.98 7.23 -12.42
C PRO A 175 -7.45 7.47 -12.13
N GLU A 176 -8.20 6.42 -11.73
CA GLU A 176 -9.61 6.58 -11.35
C GLU A 176 -9.76 7.47 -10.12
N GLU A 177 -8.89 7.32 -9.12
CA GLU A 177 -8.95 8.13 -7.90
C GLU A 177 -8.48 9.58 -8.15
N LEU A 178 -7.47 9.80 -8.99
CA LEU A 178 -7.06 11.14 -9.45
C LEU A 178 -8.23 11.85 -10.14
N ALA A 179 -8.91 11.17 -11.08
CA ALA A 179 -10.07 11.71 -11.78
C ALA A 179 -11.23 12.04 -10.82
N ARG A 180 -11.54 11.13 -9.88
CA ARG A 180 -12.57 11.36 -8.85
C ARG A 180 -12.26 12.55 -7.95
N GLN A 181 -10.98 12.86 -7.72
CA GLN A 181 -10.54 13.99 -6.90
C GLN A 181 -10.27 15.27 -7.70
N GLY A 182 -10.34 15.22 -9.04
CA GLY A 182 -10.00 16.37 -9.89
C GLY A 182 -8.51 16.77 -9.81
N ARG A 183 -7.62 15.80 -9.58
CA ARG A 183 -6.18 16.01 -9.41
C ARG A 183 -5.39 15.49 -10.60
N ARG A 184 -4.16 15.99 -10.75
CA ARG A 184 -3.18 15.52 -11.75
C ARG A 184 -1.92 15.08 -11.03
N LEU A 185 -1.36 13.96 -11.47
CA LEU A 185 -0.11 13.42 -10.95
C LEU A 185 1.04 13.85 -11.85
N VAL A 186 2.12 14.35 -11.25
CA VAL A 186 3.42 14.50 -11.91
C VAL A 186 4.34 13.42 -11.39
N THR A 187 5.02 12.73 -12.30
CA THR A 187 5.92 11.62 -12.00
C THR A 187 7.31 11.92 -12.54
N GLU A 188 8.31 11.90 -11.66
CA GLU A 188 9.73 12.03 -11.99
C GLU A 188 10.44 10.75 -11.54
N ILE A 189 11.05 10.04 -12.48
CA ILE A 189 11.78 8.80 -12.20
C ILE A 189 13.25 9.03 -12.57
N GLY A 190 14.13 8.91 -11.57
CA GLY A 190 15.58 8.90 -11.76
C GLY A 190 16.17 7.52 -11.48
N ASP A 191 17.51 7.44 -11.45
CA ASP A 191 18.22 6.16 -11.29
C ASP A 191 17.99 5.49 -9.92
N THR A 192 17.89 6.30 -8.86
CA THR A 192 17.77 5.85 -7.46
C THR A 192 16.59 6.47 -6.72
N THR A 193 15.86 7.38 -7.36
CA THR A 193 14.74 8.10 -6.74
C THR A 193 13.53 8.14 -7.65
N ILE A 194 12.35 8.13 -7.04
CA ILE A 194 11.08 8.39 -7.71
C ILE A 194 10.36 9.49 -6.92
N ARG A 195 9.90 10.54 -7.59
CA ARG A 195 9.12 11.62 -7.00
C ARG A 195 7.75 11.70 -7.67
N LEU A 196 6.72 11.78 -6.84
CA LEU A 196 5.32 11.88 -7.21
C LEU A 196 4.70 13.11 -6.55
N THR A 197 4.03 13.97 -7.30
CA THR A 197 3.37 15.17 -6.76
C THR A 197 1.95 15.34 -7.32
N PHE A 198 1.00 15.79 -6.48
CA PHE A 198 -0.42 15.99 -6.84
C PHE A 198 -1.21 16.88 -5.87
#